data_AF-A0A4U0ZXA5-F1
#
_entry.id   AF-A0A4U0ZXA5-F1
#
_cell.length_a   1.000
_cell.length_b   1.000
_cell.length_c   1.000
_cell.angle_alpha   90.00
_cell.angle_beta   90.00
_cell.angle_gamma   90.00
#
_symmetry.space_group_name_H-M   'P 1'
#
loop_
_entity.id
_entity.type
_entity.pdbx_description
1 polymer ?
#
loop_
_entity_poly.entity_id
_entity_poly.type
_entity_poly.pdbx_seq_one_letter_code
_entity_poly.pdbx_strand_id
1 'polypeptide(L)'
;MKQKTFDIEYFLQTVAKAVKDKDVPVVDLIAVQTKDPFKVLVATILSARTKDEVTAKSSARLFKKAGNIHDLATLSEEEIAKLIYPVGFYKTKAKHLCKLKEALAQFDYRVPETIEELILLPGVGRKTANLVVSVAYQKPAICVDTHVHRIMNIWQYVKTDTPLKTEMALRDKLPQKHWITVNSILVAFGQSICRPISPHCDICPLDNNCVKNGVRPRKTGGKMTKNAGLKFISWNVNGIRAVEKKGFIDMLQAFDADIIGIQETKAQPDQLSQEIKEIAGYTSYWHSAERKGYSGVAFYTRLEPLEVHYGLGDEEFDSEGRVLTLEFENYYLINIYFPNAGEKLKRLDYKLRFDAKLLTFAQNLEQKKNVILCGDFNVAHKEIDLKNPKSNEKNAGFSPEERAWMDNFVEAGFVDTFRIFNQEPEQYTWWSYRFSARSKNIGWRIDYFCVNNKAKANVENATIRQDIMGSDHCPVELYYRP
;
A
#
# COMPACT_ATOMS: atom_id res chain seq x y z
N MET A 1 -10.69 37.90 13.53
CA MET A 1 -11.15 37.21 12.30
C MET A 1 -12.44 36.48 12.64
N LYS A 2 -13.56 36.80 11.97
CA LYS A 2 -14.82 36.09 12.16
C LYS A 2 -14.60 34.61 11.83
N GLN A 3 -14.95 33.73 12.75
CA GLN A 3 -14.93 32.28 12.56
C GLN A 3 -15.83 31.97 11.35
N LYS A 4 -15.25 31.57 10.20
CA LYS A 4 -16.05 31.15 9.05
C LYS A 4 -16.89 29.95 9.52
N THR A 5 -18.19 30.13 9.62
CA THR A 5 -19.15 29.06 9.91
C THR A 5 -18.98 27.96 8.87
N PHE A 6 -18.83 26.71 9.31
CA PHE A 6 -18.70 25.57 8.42
C PHE A 6 -19.96 25.44 7.55
N ASP A 7 -19.78 25.48 6.23
CA ASP A 7 -20.88 25.39 5.26
C ASP A 7 -20.93 23.99 4.66
N ILE A 8 -21.79 23.13 5.22
CA ILE A 8 -21.97 21.75 4.75
C ILE A 8 -22.51 21.69 3.32
N GLU A 9 -23.29 22.68 2.90
CA GLU A 9 -23.85 22.73 1.56
C GLU A 9 -22.74 22.94 0.54
N TYR A 10 -21.88 23.94 0.78
CA TYR A 10 -20.72 24.20 -0.07
C TYR A 10 -19.80 22.98 -0.16
N PHE A 11 -19.52 22.31 0.96
CA PHE A 11 -18.66 21.13 0.98
C PHE A 11 -19.22 19.98 0.14
N LEU A 12 -20.49 19.61 0.38
CA LEU A 12 -21.12 18.50 -0.35
C LEU A 12 -21.28 18.80 -1.83
N GLN A 13 -21.67 20.03 -2.20
CA GLN A 13 -21.79 20.43 -3.61
C GLN A 13 -20.44 20.43 -4.33
N THR A 14 -19.39 20.94 -3.67
CA THR A 14 -18.03 20.97 -4.24
C THR A 14 -17.49 19.56 -4.46
N VAL A 15 -17.68 18.67 -3.48
CA VAL A 15 -17.27 17.26 -3.62
C VAL A 15 -18.09 16.54 -4.68
N ALA A 16 -19.41 16.70 -4.71
CA ALA A 16 -20.27 16.08 -5.71
C ALA A 16 -19.85 16.45 -7.14
N LYS A 17 -19.45 17.70 -7.39
CA LYS A 17 -18.90 18.13 -8.68
C LYS A 17 -17.57 17.44 -9.00
N ALA A 18 -16.67 17.34 -8.02
CA ALA A 18 -15.34 16.76 -8.22
C ALA A 18 -15.35 15.24 -8.44
N VAL A 19 -16.40 14.55 -8.00
CA VAL A 19 -16.54 13.08 -8.17
C VAL A 19 -17.56 12.69 -9.24
N LYS A 20 -18.08 13.66 -10.01
CA LYS A 20 -19.11 13.40 -11.03
C LYS A 20 -18.69 12.37 -12.08
N ASP A 21 -17.41 12.37 -12.44
CA ASP A 21 -16.83 11.45 -13.43
C ASP A 21 -16.15 10.23 -12.78
N LYS A 22 -16.43 9.95 -11.50
CA LYS A 22 -15.90 8.78 -10.79
C LYS A 22 -16.94 7.68 -10.72
N ASP A 23 -16.47 6.44 -10.61
CA ASP A 23 -17.33 5.27 -10.46
C ASP A 23 -18.21 5.41 -9.21
N VAL A 24 -19.51 5.18 -9.40
CA VAL A 24 -20.47 5.09 -8.29
C VAL A 24 -20.32 3.72 -7.60
N PRO A 25 -20.64 3.62 -6.30
CA PRO A 25 -20.59 2.34 -5.61
C PRO A 25 -21.47 1.29 -6.31
N VAL A 26 -21.00 0.05 -6.33
CA VAL A 26 -21.66 -1.07 -7.06
C VAL A 26 -23.13 -1.27 -6.67
N VAL A 27 -23.50 -1.01 -5.42
CA VAL A 27 -24.86 -1.19 -4.93
C VAL A 27 -25.81 -0.17 -5.56
N ASP A 28 -25.39 1.09 -5.69
CA ASP A 28 -26.14 2.13 -6.39
C ASP A 28 -26.38 1.73 -7.85
N LEU A 29 -25.35 1.20 -8.53
CA LEU A 29 -25.47 0.71 -9.91
C LEU A 29 -26.49 -0.42 -10.01
N ILE A 30 -26.42 -1.42 -9.12
CA ILE A 30 -27.37 -2.54 -9.08
C ILE A 30 -28.79 -2.04 -8.84
N ALA A 31 -28.97 -1.07 -7.94
CA ALA A 31 -30.29 -0.51 -7.65
C ALA A 31 -30.89 0.20 -8.87
N VAL A 32 -30.11 1.01 -9.58
CA VAL A 32 -30.56 1.67 -10.81
C VAL A 32 -30.90 0.65 -11.91
N GLN A 33 -30.07 -0.38 -12.08
CA GLN A 33 -30.25 -1.39 -13.13
C GLN A 33 -31.43 -2.33 -12.87
N THR A 34 -31.68 -2.66 -11.61
CA THR A 34 -32.66 -3.72 -11.26
C THR A 34 -33.97 -3.18 -10.73
N LYS A 35 -33.96 -2.03 -10.04
CA LYS A 35 -35.10 -1.47 -9.30
C LYS A 35 -35.77 -2.51 -8.39
N ASP A 36 -34.98 -3.39 -7.81
CA ASP A 36 -35.44 -4.55 -7.05
C ASP A 36 -34.82 -4.58 -5.64
N PRO A 37 -35.60 -4.31 -4.58
CA PRO A 37 -35.11 -4.30 -3.21
C PRO A 37 -34.44 -5.60 -2.75
N PHE A 38 -34.86 -6.76 -3.27
CA PHE A 38 -34.22 -8.04 -2.96
C PHE A 38 -32.79 -8.07 -3.51
N LYS A 39 -32.59 -7.66 -4.76
CA LYS A 39 -31.26 -7.62 -5.37
C LYS A 39 -30.36 -6.59 -4.70
N VAL A 40 -30.91 -5.44 -4.29
CA VAL A 40 -30.17 -4.43 -3.52
C VAL A 40 -29.76 -4.97 -2.14
N LEU A 41 -30.66 -5.65 -1.43
CA LEU A 41 -30.35 -6.27 -0.14
C LEU A 41 -29.21 -7.30 -0.27
N VAL A 42 -29.34 -8.24 -1.21
CA VAL A 42 -28.32 -9.27 -1.44
C VAL A 42 -26.99 -8.65 -1.86
N ALA A 43 -27.00 -7.72 -2.82
CA ALA A 43 -25.79 -7.03 -3.25
C ALA A 43 -25.12 -6.27 -2.10
N THR A 44 -25.90 -5.65 -1.21
CA THR A 44 -25.35 -4.95 -0.05
C THR A 44 -24.69 -5.91 0.94
N ILE A 45 -25.31 -7.06 1.22
CA ILE A 45 -24.70 -8.12 2.05
C ILE A 45 -23.37 -8.59 1.43
N LEU A 46 -23.35 -8.79 0.11
CA LEU A 46 -22.14 -9.21 -0.61
C LEU A 46 -21.04 -8.13 -0.61
N SER A 47 -21.40 -6.85 -0.71
CA SER A 47 -20.47 -5.71 -0.74
C SER A 47 -19.66 -5.52 0.54
N ALA A 48 -20.18 -5.99 1.69
CA ALA A 48 -19.52 -5.79 2.97
C ALA A 48 -18.10 -6.39 2.97
N ARG A 49 -17.07 -5.55 3.09
CA ARG A 49 -15.64 -5.95 3.03
C ARG A 49 -15.28 -6.70 1.74
N THR A 50 -15.87 -6.32 0.60
CA THR A 50 -15.59 -6.91 -0.71
C THR A 50 -15.48 -5.80 -1.74
N LYS A 51 -14.49 -5.90 -2.65
CA LYS A 51 -14.30 -4.93 -3.72
C LYS A 51 -15.52 -4.88 -4.65
N ASP A 52 -15.78 -3.72 -5.21
CA ASP A 52 -16.94 -3.48 -6.07
C ASP A 52 -16.97 -4.38 -7.31
N GLU A 53 -15.82 -4.61 -7.97
CA GLU A 53 -15.81 -5.50 -9.15
C GLU A 53 -16.12 -6.96 -8.80
N VAL A 54 -15.67 -7.41 -7.62
CA VAL A 54 -15.95 -8.76 -7.10
C VAL A 54 -17.42 -8.87 -6.75
N THR A 55 -17.98 -7.85 -6.10
CA THR A 55 -19.41 -7.78 -5.76
C THR A 55 -20.28 -7.79 -7.00
N ALA A 56 -19.94 -6.99 -8.03
CA ALA A 56 -20.67 -6.92 -9.29
C ALA A 56 -20.72 -8.28 -9.99
N LYS A 57 -19.55 -8.90 -10.21
CA LYS A 57 -19.43 -10.21 -10.87
C LYS A 57 -20.16 -11.30 -10.10
N SER A 58 -20.07 -11.29 -8.77
CA SER A 58 -20.68 -12.30 -7.91
C SER A 58 -22.19 -12.15 -7.82
N SER A 59 -22.68 -10.91 -7.72
CA SER A 59 -24.11 -10.60 -7.77
C SER A 59 -24.72 -11.02 -9.11
N ALA A 60 -24.07 -10.70 -10.22
CA ALA A 60 -24.53 -11.09 -11.56
C ALA A 60 -24.63 -12.63 -11.72
N ARG A 61 -23.61 -13.38 -11.26
CA ARG A 61 -23.66 -14.86 -11.27
C ARG A 61 -24.79 -15.41 -10.41
N LEU A 62 -24.95 -14.89 -9.19
CA LEU A 62 -25.99 -15.32 -8.27
C LEU A 62 -27.38 -15.01 -8.86
N PHE A 63 -27.62 -13.79 -9.31
CA PHE A 63 -28.92 -13.36 -9.84
C PHE A 63 -29.31 -14.05 -11.14
N LYS A 64 -28.33 -14.53 -11.92
CA LYS A 64 -28.61 -15.38 -13.09
C LYS A 64 -29.20 -16.75 -12.69
N LYS A 65 -28.87 -17.25 -11.50
CA LYS A 65 -29.35 -18.54 -10.98
C LYS A 65 -30.54 -18.40 -10.02
N ALA A 66 -30.56 -17.33 -9.23
CA ALA A 66 -31.58 -17.02 -8.23
C ALA A 66 -31.93 -15.53 -8.28
N GLY A 67 -32.99 -15.20 -9.03
CA GLY A 67 -33.39 -13.81 -9.29
C GLY A 67 -34.25 -13.20 -8.19
N ASN A 68 -34.91 -14.04 -7.38
CA ASN A 68 -35.78 -13.65 -6.28
C ASN A 68 -35.56 -14.55 -5.04
N ILE A 69 -36.25 -14.26 -3.94
CA ILE A 69 -36.11 -14.99 -2.67
C ILE A 69 -36.52 -16.47 -2.75
N HIS A 70 -37.51 -16.80 -3.59
CA HIS A 70 -37.98 -18.17 -3.75
C HIS A 70 -36.95 -19.02 -4.51
N ASP A 71 -36.36 -18.47 -5.58
CA ASP A 71 -35.29 -19.14 -6.31
C ASP A 71 -34.06 -19.33 -5.40
N LEU A 72 -33.70 -18.32 -4.61
CA LEU A 72 -32.54 -18.38 -3.70
C LEU A 72 -32.67 -19.52 -2.70
N ALA A 73 -33.88 -19.75 -2.21
CA ALA A 73 -34.16 -20.82 -1.26
C ALA A 73 -34.12 -22.23 -1.84
N THR A 74 -34.07 -22.37 -3.17
CA THR A 74 -33.85 -23.69 -3.80
C THR A 74 -32.37 -24.09 -3.81
N LEU A 75 -31.46 -23.15 -3.53
CA LEU A 75 -30.02 -23.39 -3.56
C LEU A 75 -29.50 -23.83 -2.20
N SER A 76 -28.59 -24.81 -2.22
CA SER A 76 -27.83 -25.21 -1.03
C SER A 76 -26.79 -24.15 -0.64
N GLU A 77 -26.35 -24.18 0.62
CA GLU A 77 -25.28 -23.29 1.12
C GLU A 77 -24.00 -23.41 0.28
N GLU A 78 -23.65 -24.64 -0.14
CA GLU A 78 -22.47 -24.88 -0.98
C GLU A 78 -22.60 -24.28 -2.37
N GLU A 79 -23.78 -24.37 -2.99
CA GLU A 79 -24.04 -23.76 -4.29
C GLU A 79 -23.96 -22.23 -4.22
N ILE A 80 -24.58 -21.63 -3.21
CA ILE A 80 -24.49 -20.18 -2.98
C ILE A 80 -23.03 -19.78 -2.78
N ALA A 81 -22.29 -20.51 -1.93
CA ALA A 81 -20.87 -20.23 -1.67
C ALA A 81 -20.03 -20.29 -2.94
N LYS A 82 -20.26 -21.28 -3.82
CA LYS A 82 -19.61 -21.39 -5.14
C LYS A 82 -19.95 -20.21 -6.04
N LEU A 83 -21.23 -19.81 -6.09
CA LEU A 83 -21.70 -18.70 -6.92
C LEU A 83 -21.11 -17.36 -6.50
N ILE A 84 -20.95 -17.12 -5.19
CA ILE A 84 -20.48 -15.83 -4.68
C ILE A 84 -18.96 -15.79 -4.43
N TYR A 85 -18.21 -16.88 -4.57
CA TYR A 85 -16.74 -16.85 -4.50
C TYR A 85 -16.16 -15.94 -5.61
N PRO A 86 -15.18 -15.05 -5.35
CA PRO A 86 -14.35 -14.90 -4.15
C PRO A 86 -14.76 -13.72 -3.24
N VAL A 87 -16.06 -13.49 -3.02
CA VAL A 87 -16.54 -12.46 -2.07
C VAL A 87 -15.86 -12.65 -0.70
N GLY A 88 -15.51 -11.55 -0.03
CA GLY A 88 -14.91 -11.59 1.31
C GLY A 88 -15.87 -12.26 2.30
N PHE A 89 -15.38 -13.21 3.10
CA PHE A 89 -16.20 -14.02 4.01
C PHE A 89 -17.36 -14.77 3.31
N TYR A 90 -17.17 -15.21 2.07
CA TYR A 90 -18.21 -15.86 1.26
C TYR A 90 -18.93 -17.02 1.95
N LYS A 91 -18.25 -17.87 2.73
CA LYS A 91 -18.91 -18.99 3.45
C LYS A 91 -19.95 -18.48 4.45
N THR A 92 -19.58 -17.50 5.28
CA THR A 92 -20.49 -16.87 6.24
C THR A 92 -21.66 -16.18 5.53
N LYS A 93 -21.38 -15.48 4.43
CA LYS A 93 -22.42 -14.82 3.63
C LYS A 93 -23.37 -15.83 2.98
N ALA A 94 -22.88 -16.95 2.47
CA ALA A 94 -23.71 -18.01 1.92
C ALA A 94 -24.67 -18.56 2.98
N LYS A 95 -24.17 -18.84 4.19
CA LYS A 95 -25.00 -19.24 5.34
C LYS A 95 -26.08 -18.21 5.68
N HIS A 96 -25.76 -16.92 5.63
CA HIS A 96 -26.74 -15.86 5.86
C HIS A 96 -27.81 -15.83 4.76
N LEU A 97 -27.40 -15.93 3.49
CA LEU A 97 -28.31 -15.92 2.35
C LEU A 97 -29.26 -17.13 2.36
N CYS A 98 -28.80 -18.32 2.75
CA CYS A 98 -29.68 -19.48 2.93
C CYS A 98 -30.80 -19.21 3.94
N LYS A 99 -30.48 -18.55 5.06
CA LYS A 99 -31.43 -18.25 6.13
C LYS A 99 -32.37 -17.08 5.83
N LEU A 100 -32.20 -16.42 4.68
CA LEU A 100 -32.89 -15.19 4.38
C LEU A 100 -34.38 -15.43 4.12
N LYS A 101 -34.76 -16.58 3.54
CA LYS A 101 -36.16 -16.91 3.28
C LYS A 101 -36.94 -17.07 4.59
N GLU A 102 -36.40 -17.84 5.55
CA GLU A 102 -37.05 -18.03 6.84
C GLU A 102 -37.16 -16.70 7.59
N ALA A 103 -36.10 -15.88 7.55
CA ALA A 103 -36.12 -14.56 8.19
C ALA A 103 -37.14 -13.61 7.57
N LEU A 104 -37.36 -13.67 6.25
CA LEU A 104 -38.33 -12.84 5.53
C LEU A 104 -39.77 -13.36 5.61
N ALA A 105 -40.00 -14.57 6.09
CA ALA A 105 -41.35 -15.14 6.22
C ALA A 105 -42.26 -14.29 7.13
N GLN A 106 -41.69 -13.68 8.18
CA GLN A 106 -42.41 -12.77 9.08
C GLN A 106 -42.77 -11.41 8.43
N PHE A 107 -42.26 -11.15 7.22
CA PHE A 107 -42.47 -9.92 6.45
C PHE A 107 -43.12 -10.22 5.10
N ASP A 108 -43.92 -11.29 5.01
CA ASP A 108 -44.59 -11.73 3.78
C ASP A 108 -43.64 -11.90 2.58
N TYR A 109 -42.41 -12.35 2.85
CA TYR A 109 -41.33 -12.51 1.87
C TYR A 109 -40.91 -11.21 1.16
N ARG A 110 -41.26 -10.05 1.73
CA ARG A 110 -40.85 -8.74 1.25
C ARG A 110 -39.66 -8.23 2.05
N VAL A 111 -38.74 -7.55 1.37
CA VAL A 111 -37.66 -6.83 2.05
C VAL A 111 -38.30 -5.70 2.90
N PRO A 112 -37.98 -5.59 4.20
CA PRO A 112 -38.51 -4.53 5.03
C PRO A 112 -37.99 -3.15 4.63
N GLU A 113 -38.77 -2.11 4.94
CA GLU A 113 -38.47 -0.73 4.55
C GLU A 113 -37.97 0.14 5.71
N THR A 114 -37.86 -0.45 6.91
CA THR A 114 -37.35 0.21 8.12
C THR A 114 -36.03 -0.40 8.57
N ILE A 115 -35.21 0.41 9.26
CA ILE A 115 -33.90 -0.05 9.72
C ILE A 115 -34.07 -1.10 10.80
N GLU A 116 -35.02 -0.90 11.69
CA GLU A 116 -35.35 -1.74 12.84
C GLU A 116 -35.76 -3.15 12.43
N GLU A 117 -36.51 -3.28 11.34
CA GLU A 117 -36.89 -4.58 10.78
C GLU A 117 -35.74 -5.20 9.98
N LEU A 118 -35.01 -4.40 9.19
CA LEU A 118 -33.91 -4.90 8.36
C LEU A 118 -32.78 -5.51 9.18
N ILE A 119 -32.45 -4.95 10.35
CA ILE A 119 -31.38 -5.50 11.20
C ILE A 119 -31.72 -6.86 11.82
N LEU A 120 -32.98 -7.31 11.75
CA LEU A 120 -33.38 -8.66 12.16
C LEU A 120 -32.97 -9.71 11.12
N LEU A 121 -32.63 -9.30 9.89
CA LEU A 121 -32.25 -10.21 8.82
C LEU A 121 -30.79 -10.70 8.97
N PRO A 122 -30.51 -11.97 8.62
CA PRO A 122 -29.17 -12.52 8.73
C PRO A 122 -28.18 -11.78 7.83
N GLY A 123 -27.06 -11.35 8.41
CA GLY A 123 -26.02 -10.61 7.69
C GLY A 123 -26.30 -9.13 7.47
N VAL A 124 -27.39 -8.59 8.03
CA VAL A 124 -27.75 -7.18 7.92
C VAL A 124 -27.37 -6.43 9.20
N GLY A 125 -26.34 -5.60 9.12
CA GLY A 125 -26.04 -4.60 10.15
C GLY A 125 -26.67 -3.24 9.82
N ARG A 126 -26.59 -2.27 10.74
CA ARG A 126 -27.15 -0.92 10.55
C ARG A 126 -26.71 -0.22 9.26
N LYS A 127 -25.46 -0.38 8.82
CA LYS A 127 -24.99 0.18 7.55
C LYS A 127 -25.79 -0.42 6.38
N THR A 128 -25.86 -1.76 6.31
CA THR A 128 -26.59 -2.49 5.28
C THR A 128 -28.06 -2.08 5.27
N ALA A 129 -28.69 -1.99 6.45
CA ALA A 129 -30.07 -1.55 6.59
C ALA A 129 -30.27 -0.11 6.07
N ASN A 130 -29.45 0.85 6.51
CA ASN A 130 -29.52 2.23 6.02
C ASN A 130 -29.36 2.31 4.49
N LEU A 131 -28.43 1.55 3.91
CA LEU A 131 -28.20 1.54 2.47
C LEU A 131 -29.39 0.95 1.71
N VAL A 132 -30.02 -0.11 2.22
CA VAL A 132 -31.24 -0.67 1.61
C VAL A 132 -32.38 0.35 1.66
N VAL A 133 -32.62 0.99 2.81
CA VAL A 133 -33.66 2.03 2.95
C VAL A 133 -33.40 3.22 2.01
N SER A 134 -32.15 3.70 1.94
CA SER A 134 -31.81 4.85 1.10
C SER A 134 -31.80 4.53 -0.39
N VAL A 135 -31.20 3.41 -0.78
CA VAL A 135 -30.93 3.09 -2.18
C VAL A 135 -32.10 2.33 -2.82
N ALA A 136 -32.65 1.31 -2.15
CA ALA A 136 -33.74 0.51 -2.71
C ALA A 136 -35.09 1.26 -2.64
N TYR A 137 -35.37 1.90 -1.51
CA TYR A 137 -36.66 2.53 -1.26
C TYR A 137 -36.66 4.05 -1.48
N GLN A 138 -35.50 4.65 -1.75
CA GLN A 138 -35.36 6.11 -1.90
C GLN A 138 -35.92 6.88 -0.68
N LYS A 139 -35.80 6.27 0.50
CA LYS A 139 -36.27 6.84 1.76
C LYS A 139 -35.14 7.53 2.51
N PRO A 140 -35.44 8.55 3.35
CA PRO A 140 -34.43 9.23 4.15
C PRO A 140 -33.72 8.25 5.12
N ALA A 141 -32.47 7.90 4.81
CA ALA A 141 -31.59 7.14 5.69
C ALA A 141 -30.13 7.54 5.44
N ILE A 142 -29.31 7.55 6.49
CA ILE A 142 -27.90 7.96 6.41
C ILE A 142 -27.02 6.72 6.51
N CYS A 143 -26.44 6.30 5.39
CA CYS A 143 -25.46 5.23 5.40
C CYS A 143 -24.08 5.77 5.81
N VAL A 144 -23.63 5.43 7.02
CA VAL A 144 -22.29 5.76 7.51
C VAL A 144 -21.36 4.56 7.40
N ASP A 145 -20.35 4.68 6.54
CA ASP A 145 -19.22 3.76 6.48
C ASP A 145 -17.91 4.43 6.89
N THR A 146 -16.78 3.77 6.66
CA THR A 146 -15.45 4.29 6.99
C THR A 146 -15.12 5.59 6.26
N HIS A 147 -15.65 5.82 5.06
CA HIS A 147 -15.41 7.05 4.30
C HIS A 147 -16.24 8.20 4.88
N VAL A 148 -17.55 8.00 5.04
CA VAL A 148 -18.45 9.01 5.63
C VAL A 148 -17.99 9.37 7.04
N HIS A 149 -17.74 8.37 7.88
CA HIS A 149 -17.25 8.56 9.24
C HIS A 149 -15.97 9.39 9.27
N ARG A 150 -14.95 8.97 8.52
CA ARG A 150 -13.64 9.63 8.53
C ARG A 150 -13.71 11.04 7.96
N ILE A 151 -14.34 11.24 6.80
CA ILE A 151 -14.38 12.53 6.12
C ILE A 151 -15.17 13.56 6.92
N MET A 152 -16.32 13.19 7.51
CA MET A 152 -17.11 14.12 8.34
C MET A 152 -16.35 14.56 9.60
N ASN A 153 -15.48 13.70 10.16
CA ASN A 153 -14.59 14.06 11.29
C ASN A 153 -13.36 14.86 10.84
N ILE A 154 -12.81 14.60 9.64
CA ILE A 154 -11.73 15.40 9.03
C ILE A 154 -12.21 16.84 8.82
N TRP A 155 -13.46 17.00 8.36
CA TRP A 155 -14.10 18.29 8.16
C TRP A 155 -14.53 18.98 9.47
N GLN A 156 -14.44 18.27 10.60
CA GLN A 156 -14.99 18.70 11.89
C GLN A 156 -16.49 19.05 11.85
N TYR A 157 -17.23 18.51 10.87
CA TYR A 157 -18.68 18.62 10.84
C TYR A 157 -19.32 17.83 11.99
N VAL A 158 -18.72 16.70 12.32
CA VAL A 158 -18.99 15.92 13.54
C VAL A 158 -17.69 15.66 14.31
N LYS A 159 -17.81 15.28 15.58
CA LYS A 159 -16.70 14.86 16.44
C LYS A 159 -17.11 13.59 17.18
N THR A 160 -16.75 12.44 16.61
CA THR A 160 -17.23 11.11 17.02
C THR A 160 -16.15 10.06 16.75
N ASP A 161 -16.13 9.00 17.54
CA ASP A 161 -15.14 7.91 17.49
C ASP A 161 -15.68 6.61 16.87
N THR A 162 -16.99 6.51 16.61
CA THR A 162 -17.60 5.34 15.97
C THR A 162 -18.55 5.72 14.83
N PRO A 163 -18.71 4.87 13.79
CA PRO A 163 -19.68 5.09 12.73
C PRO A 163 -21.12 5.25 13.24
N LEU A 164 -21.50 4.52 14.30
CA LEU A 164 -22.83 4.65 14.91
C LEU A 164 -23.05 6.03 15.52
N LYS A 165 -22.08 6.54 16.29
CA LYS A 165 -22.16 7.90 16.85
C LYS A 165 -22.18 8.95 15.74
N THR A 166 -21.44 8.74 14.64
CA THR A 166 -21.53 9.60 13.46
C THR A 166 -22.92 9.56 12.83
N GLU A 167 -23.51 8.37 12.66
CA GLU A 167 -24.88 8.24 12.13
C GLU A 167 -25.86 9.08 12.96
N MET A 168 -25.83 8.94 14.28
CA MET A 168 -26.71 9.69 15.18
C MET A 168 -26.46 11.20 15.11
N ALA A 169 -25.19 11.63 15.10
CA ALA A 169 -24.83 13.04 14.97
C ALA A 169 -25.25 13.63 13.62
N LEU A 170 -25.17 12.86 12.53
CA LEU A 170 -25.62 13.29 11.21
C LEU A 170 -27.15 13.35 11.13
N ARG A 171 -27.88 12.42 11.77
CA ARG A 171 -29.35 12.49 11.82
C ARG A 171 -29.84 13.75 12.54
N ASP A 172 -29.11 14.22 13.54
CA ASP A 172 -29.40 15.44 14.27
C ASP A 172 -29.08 16.71 13.46
N LYS A 173 -27.95 16.73 12.73
CA LYS A 173 -27.40 17.95 12.12
C LYS A 173 -27.55 18.07 10.61
N LEU A 174 -27.45 16.97 9.87
CA LEU A 174 -27.40 17.00 8.41
C LEU A 174 -28.79 17.26 7.83
N PRO A 175 -28.98 18.27 6.97
CA PRO A 175 -30.25 18.49 6.30
C PRO A 175 -30.73 17.24 5.54
N GLN A 176 -32.01 16.90 5.71
CA GLN A 176 -32.61 15.66 5.20
C GLN A 176 -32.44 15.45 3.69
N LYS A 177 -32.40 16.54 2.91
CA LYS A 177 -32.14 16.51 1.46
C LYS A 177 -30.82 15.83 1.07
N HIS A 178 -29.85 15.75 1.97
CA HIS A 178 -28.55 15.12 1.74
C HIS A 178 -28.46 13.67 2.20
N TRP A 179 -29.47 13.16 2.94
CA TRP A 179 -29.35 11.86 3.61
C TRP A 179 -29.13 10.71 2.63
N ILE A 180 -29.82 10.73 1.50
CA ILE A 180 -29.74 9.68 0.47
C ILE A 180 -28.39 9.73 -0.26
N THR A 181 -27.89 10.92 -0.60
CA THR A 181 -26.76 11.10 -1.52
C THR A 181 -25.40 11.18 -0.82
N VAL A 182 -25.36 11.53 0.47
CA VAL A 182 -24.10 11.78 1.19
C VAL A 182 -23.16 10.58 1.19
N ASN A 183 -23.67 9.34 1.27
CA ASN A 183 -22.83 8.15 1.26
C ASN A 183 -22.11 8.00 -0.08
N SER A 184 -22.85 7.96 -1.19
CA SER A 184 -22.29 7.75 -2.52
C SER A 184 -21.27 8.82 -2.89
N ILE A 185 -21.55 10.10 -2.55
CA ILE A 185 -20.63 11.22 -2.78
C ILE A 185 -19.32 11.05 -1.99
N LEU A 186 -19.41 10.75 -0.69
CA LEU A 186 -18.21 10.67 0.17
C LEU A 186 -17.41 9.38 -0.02
N VAL A 187 -18.04 8.28 -0.43
CA VAL A 187 -17.34 7.06 -0.82
C VAL A 187 -16.48 7.34 -2.06
N ALA A 188 -17.07 7.88 -3.13
CA ALA A 188 -16.33 8.22 -4.34
C ALA A 188 -15.18 9.21 -4.06
N PHE A 189 -15.43 10.21 -3.21
CA PHE A 189 -14.40 11.18 -2.80
C PHE A 189 -13.30 10.56 -1.95
N GLY A 190 -13.68 9.69 -1.01
CA GLY A 190 -12.77 9.03 -0.09
C GLY A 190 -11.93 7.94 -0.72
N GLN A 191 -12.34 7.40 -1.87
CA GLN A 191 -11.56 6.45 -2.67
C GLN A 191 -10.60 7.17 -3.63
N SER A 192 -10.99 8.33 -4.16
CA SER A 192 -10.23 9.02 -5.19
C SER A 192 -9.29 10.11 -4.67
N ILE A 193 -9.77 11.01 -3.80
CA ILE A 193 -9.06 12.23 -3.38
C ILE A 193 -8.73 12.18 -1.88
N CYS A 194 -9.75 12.10 -1.01
CA CYS A 194 -9.57 12.08 0.44
C CYS A 194 -9.26 10.66 0.94
N ARG A 195 -8.20 10.05 0.38
CA ARG A 195 -7.79 8.67 0.65
C ARG A 195 -7.45 8.42 2.13
N PRO A 196 -7.63 7.18 2.65
CA PRO A 196 -7.28 6.81 4.04
C PRO A 196 -5.84 7.13 4.44
N ILE A 197 -4.92 6.94 3.50
CA ILE A 197 -3.49 7.13 3.66
C ILE A 197 -3.07 8.14 2.59
N SER A 198 -2.24 9.12 2.98
CA SER A 198 -1.68 10.13 2.09
C SER A 198 -2.73 10.77 1.16
N PRO A 199 -3.84 11.36 1.67
CA PRO A 199 -4.85 11.99 0.84
C PRO A 199 -4.26 13.06 -0.09
N HIS A 200 -4.83 13.16 -1.27
CA HIS A 200 -4.36 14.03 -2.35
C HIS A 200 -4.89 15.46 -2.14
N CYS A 201 -4.50 16.09 -1.02
CA CYS A 201 -4.97 17.43 -0.69
C CYS A 201 -4.54 18.48 -1.71
N ASP A 202 -3.41 18.27 -2.38
CA ASP A 202 -2.89 19.14 -3.45
C ASP A 202 -3.81 19.28 -4.68
N ILE A 203 -4.63 18.27 -4.97
CA ILE A 203 -5.67 18.33 -6.01
C ILE A 203 -7.08 18.39 -5.42
N CYS A 204 -7.20 18.56 -4.10
CA CYS A 204 -8.49 18.57 -3.42
C CYS A 204 -9.19 19.91 -3.65
N PRO A 205 -10.44 19.91 -4.16
CA PRO A 205 -11.17 21.16 -4.40
C PRO A 205 -11.53 21.89 -3.10
N LEU A 206 -11.41 21.23 -1.96
CA LEU A 206 -11.65 21.79 -0.63
C LEU A 206 -10.35 22.16 0.10
N ASP A 207 -9.17 22.13 -0.53
CA ASP A 207 -7.89 22.27 0.17
C ASP A 207 -7.81 23.50 1.09
N ASN A 208 -8.27 24.65 0.58
CA ASN A 208 -8.28 25.94 1.29
C ASN A 208 -9.40 26.08 2.33
N ASN A 209 -10.41 25.22 2.29
CA ASN A 209 -11.58 25.29 3.18
C ASN A 209 -11.60 24.15 4.21
N CYS A 210 -10.92 23.04 3.93
CA CYS A 210 -10.85 21.87 4.78
C CYS A 210 -9.91 22.13 5.97
N VAL A 211 -10.40 21.88 7.18
CA VAL A 211 -9.58 21.99 8.40
C VAL A 211 -8.53 20.88 8.53
N LYS A 212 -8.55 19.87 7.65
CA LYS A 212 -7.57 18.78 7.57
C LYS A 212 -7.33 18.10 8.92
N ASN A 213 -8.36 17.96 9.74
CA ASN A 213 -8.23 17.46 11.10
C ASN A 213 -7.68 16.02 11.12
N GLY A 214 -6.50 15.83 11.72
CA GLY A 214 -5.81 14.54 11.76
C GLY A 214 -5.31 14.05 10.39
N VAL A 215 -5.29 14.91 9.37
CA VAL A 215 -4.86 14.57 8.02
C VAL A 215 -3.37 14.81 7.86
N ARG A 216 -2.66 13.81 7.34
CA ARG A 216 -1.30 13.95 6.80
C ARG A 216 -1.39 13.82 5.28
N PRO A 217 -1.45 14.95 4.53
CA PRO A 217 -1.52 14.90 3.07
C PRO A 217 -0.31 14.17 2.48
N ARG A 218 -0.46 13.62 1.27
CA ARG A 218 0.73 13.17 0.51
C ARG A 218 1.70 14.35 0.36
N LYS A 219 3.02 14.11 0.45
CA LYS A 219 3.96 15.15 0.03
C LYS A 219 3.90 15.29 -1.50
N THR A 220 3.94 16.54 -1.95
CA THR A 220 4.11 16.93 -3.36
C THR A 220 5.55 17.35 -3.59
N GLY A 221 6.09 17.15 -4.79
CA GLY A 221 7.45 17.57 -5.14
C GLY A 221 7.64 19.09 -4.95
N GLY A 222 8.82 19.50 -4.46
CA GLY A 222 9.18 20.89 -4.19
C GLY A 222 10.60 21.04 -3.62
N LYS A 223 11.20 22.23 -3.77
CA LYS A 223 12.53 22.53 -3.22
C LYS A 223 12.54 22.47 -1.69
N MET A 224 13.55 21.81 -1.12
CA MET A 224 13.71 21.57 0.31
C MET A 224 13.67 22.85 1.15
N THR A 225 12.97 22.80 2.28
CA THR A 225 13.27 23.64 3.44
C THR A 225 14.46 23.01 4.17
N LYS A 226 15.53 23.79 4.41
CA LYS A 226 16.87 23.37 4.86
C LYS A 226 16.99 22.52 6.16
N ASN A 227 15.89 22.09 6.81
CA ASN A 227 15.90 21.39 8.11
C ASN A 227 14.84 20.27 8.28
N ALA A 228 14.21 19.79 7.20
CA ALA A 228 13.22 18.71 7.31
C ALA A 228 13.89 17.33 7.39
N GLY A 229 13.46 16.48 8.31
CA GLY A 229 13.86 15.06 8.33
C GLY A 229 13.34 14.35 7.08
N LEU A 230 14.22 13.59 6.44
CA LEU A 230 13.95 12.85 5.21
C LEU A 230 13.65 11.39 5.53
N LYS A 231 12.73 10.81 4.77
CA LYS A 231 12.40 9.40 4.81
C LYS A 231 12.89 8.72 3.54
N PHE A 232 13.72 7.70 3.68
CA PHE A 232 14.18 6.86 2.59
C PHE A 232 13.61 5.45 2.73
N ILE A 233 13.34 4.82 1.59
CA ILE A 233 12.92 3.42 1.49
C ILE A 233 13.87 2.69 0.55
N SER A 234 14.20 1.45 0.87
CA SER A 234 14.83 0.51 -0.06
C SER A 234 14.00 -0.76 -0.15
N TRP A 235 13.74 -1.25 -1.37
CA TRP A 235 12.94 -2.46 -1.57
C TRP A 235 13.33 -3.23 -2.84
N ASN A 236 13.80 -4.46 -2.67
CA ASN A 236 13.92 -5.41 -3.77
C ASN A 236 12.53 -5.93 -4.14
N VAL A 237 12.07 -5.62 -5.35
CA VAL A 237 10.71 -5.94 -5.80
C VAL A 237 10.61 -7.26 -6.57
N ASN A 238 11.75 -7.91 -6.86
CA ASN A 238 11.82 -9.15 -7.64
C ASN A 238 10.97 -9.09 -8.93
N GLY A 239 11.13 -8.01 -9.69
CA GLY A 239 10.43 -7.73 -10.94
C GLY A 239 9.33 -6.68 -10.80
N ILE A 240 9.60 -5.48 -11.31
CA ILE A 240 8.70 -4.32 -11.13
C ILE A 240 7.32 -4.52 -11.77
N ARG A 241 7.26 -5.17 -12.94
CA ARG A 241 5.99 -5.49 -13.63
C ARG A 241 5.13 -6.50 -12.86
N ALA A 242 5.74 -7.34 -12.03
CA ALA A 242 5.01 -8.33 -11.23
C ALA A 242 4.38 -7.69 -9.98
N VAL A 243 5.08 -6.75 -9.35
CA VAL A 243 4.57 -6.01 -8.19
C VAL A 243 3.58 -4.91 -8.59
N GLU A 244 3.68 -4.35 -9.80
CA GLU A 244 2.73 -3.36 -10.35
C GLU A 244 1.27 -3.82 -10.18
N LYS A 245 0.98 -5.04 -10.63
CA LYS A 245 -0.34 -5.68 -10.56
C LYS A 245 -0.84 -5.92 -9.13
N LYS A 246 0.04 -5.75 -8.13
CA LYS A 246 -0.25 -5.93 -6.70
C LYS A 246 -0.41 -4.59 -5.96
N GLY A 247 -0.57 -3.47 -6.67
CA GLY A 247 -0.76 -2.14 -6.07
C GLY A 247 0.53 -1.43 -5.70
N PHE A 248 1.61 -1.66 -6.47
CA PHE A 248 2.92 -1.04 -6.23
C PHE A 248 2.87 0.49 -6.11
N ILE A 249 2.14 1.15 -7.02
CA ILE A 249 2.05 2.62 -7.04
C ILE A 249 1.38 3.15 -5.77
N ASP A 250 0.26 2.55 -5.38
CA ASP A 250 -0.44 2.93 -4.14
C ASP A 250 0.45 2.68 -2.91
N MET A 251 1.26 1.62 -2.94
CA MET A 251 2.20 1.31 -1.86
C MET A 251 3.35 2.32 -1.76
N LEU A 252 3.96 2.72 -2.89
CA LEU A 252 4.98 3.78 -2.89
C LEU A 252 4.42 5.09 -2.37
N GLN A 253 3.22 5.48 -2.82
CA GLN A 253 2.55 6.69 -2.32
C GLN A 253 2.22 6.60 -0.82
N ALA A 254 1.86 5.41 -0.34
CA ALA A 254 1.58 5.16 1.07
C ALA A 254 2.83 5.19 1.96
N PHE A 255 4.02 4.87 1.44
CA PHE A 255 5.27 5.02 2.20
C PHE A 255 5.58 6.48 2.54
N ASP A 256 5.12 7.40 1.70
CA ASP A 256 5.35 8.85 1.81
C ASP A 256 6.84 9.22 2.01
N ALA A 257 7.71 8.45 1.36
CA ALA A 257 9.15 8.65 1.40
C ALA A 257 9.59 9.80 0.50
N ASP A 258 10.70 10.45 0.83
CA ASP A 258 11.29 11.48 -0.03
C ASP A 258 12.08 10.84 -1.17
N ILE A 259 12.75 9.70 -0.91
CA ILE A 259 13.46 8.91 -1.91
C ILE A 259 13.22 7.41 -1.69
N ILE A 260 13.00 6.67 -2.77
CA ILE A 260 12.73 5.22 -2.76
C ILE A 260 13.69 4.54 -3.74
N GLY A 261 14.59 3.71 -3.22
CA GLY A 261 15.45 2.83 -3.99
C GLY A 261 14.76 1.48 -4.24
N ILE A 262 14.73 1.05 -5.50
CA ILE A 262 14.16 -0.22 -5.92
C ILE A 262 15.25 -1.09 -6.55
N GLN A 263 15.28 -2.37 -6.19
CA GLN A 263 16.19 -3.38 -6.74
C GLN A 263 15.43 -4.50 -7.45
N GLU A 264 16.13 -5.22 -8.32
CA GLU A 264 15.58 -6.24 -9.22
C GLU A 264 14.37 -5.74 -10.01
N THR A 265 14.51 -4.61 -10.70
CA THR A 265 13.44 -4.10 -11.57
C THR A 265 13.13 -5.11 -12.69
N LYS A 266 14.13 -5.84 -13.19
CA LYS A 266 14.03 -6.84 -14.28
C LYS A 266 13.33 -6.30 -15.53
N ALA A 267 13.48 -5.00 -15.76
CA ALA A 267 12.79 -4.29 -16.82
C ALA A 267 13.67 -3.20 -17.40
N GLN A 268 13.48 -2.98 -18.69
CA GLN A 268 13.96 -1.81 -19.40
C GLN A 268 12.85 -0.75 -19.40
N PRO A 269 13.17 0.56 -19.37
CA PRO A 269 12.16 1.62 -19.28
C PRO A 269 11.11 1.62 -20.40
N ASP A 270 11.47 1.17 -21.60
CA ASP A 270 10.56 1.02 -22.74
C ASP A 270 9.48 -0.05 -22.52
N GLN A 271 9.70 -0.98 -21.58
CA GLN A 271 8.76 -2.03 -21.22
C GLN A 271 7.77 -1.64 -20.11
N LEU A 272 7.88 -0.42 -19.59
CA LEU A 272 7.13 0.05 -18.42
C LEU A 272 5.98 0.97 -18.83
N SER A 273 4.88 0.86 -18.09
CA SER A 273 3.75 1.79 -18.20
C SER A 273 4.20 3.21 -17.85
N GLN A 274 3.50 4.22 -18.39
CA GLN A 274 3.78 5.60 -18.04
C GLN A 274 3.54 5.85 -16.54
N GLU A 275 2.56 5.18 -15.94
CA GLU A 275 2.23 5.28 -14.52
C GLU A 275 3.38 4.81 -13.61
N ILE A 276 4.14 3.78 -14.02
CA ILE A 276 5.35 3.36 -13.28
C ILE A 276 6.45 4.38 -13.46
N LYS A 277 6.69 4.89 -14.67
CA LYS A 277 7.80 5.82 -14.92
C LYS A 277 7.56 7.17 -14.25
N GLU A 278 6.31 7.60 -14.20
CA GLU A 278 5.90 8.92 -13.73
C GLU A 278 4.90 8.80 -12.58
N ILE A 279 5.35 8.21 -11.47
CA ILE A 279 4.55 8.20 -10.24
C ILE A 279 4.39 9.64 -9.77
N ALA A 280 3.14 10.11 -9.66
CA ALA A 280 2.83 11.49 -9.30
C ALA A 280 3.64 11.99 -8.09
N GLY A 281 4.40 13.07 -8.29
CA GLY A 281 5.25 13.69 -7.28
C GLY A 281 6.68 13.15 -7.18
N TYR A 282 7.02 12.09 -7.92
CA TYR A 282 8.37 11.54 -8.01
C TYR A 282 8.95 11.66 -9.41
N THR A 283 10.23 11.99 -9.49
CA THR A 283 11.07 11.77 -10.67
C THR A 283 11.73 10.39 -10.54
N SER A 284 11.75 9.61 -11.62
CA SER A 284 12.38 8.29 -11.62
C SER A 284 13.67 8.24 -12.44
N TYR A 285 14.64 7.45 -11.96
CA TYR A 285 15.92 7.20 -12.63
C TYR A 285 16.17 5.69 -12.65
N TRP A 286 16.68 5.16 -13.76
CA TRP A 286 16.74 3.71 -14.01
C TRP A 286 18.12 3.30 -14.52
N HIS A 287 18.72 2.31 -13.89
CA HIS A 287 19.89 1.61 -14.43
C HIS A 287 19.51 0.16 -14.66
N SER A 288 19.23 -0.19 -15.91
CA SER A 288 18.75 -1.51 -16.30
C SER A 288 19.89 -2.36 -16.85
N ALA A 289 19.90 -3.65 -16.54
CA ALA A 289 20.89 -4.58 -17.09
C ALA A 289 20.71 -4.76 -18.60
N GLU A 290 21.81 -4.94 -19.33
CA GLU A 290 21.79 -5.26 -20.76
C GLU A 290 21.02 -6.56 -21.02
N ARG A 291 21.20 -7.55 -20.14
CA ARG A 291 20.41 -8.79 -20.15
C ARG A 291 18.96 -8.49 -19.78
N LYS A 292 18.06 -8.63 -20.75
CA LYS A 292 16.61 -8.45 -20.54
C LYS A 292 16.07 -9.39 -19.46
N GLY A 293 15.21 -8.85 -18.58
CA GLY A 293 14.56 -9.61 -17.51
C GLY A 293 15.46 -9.95 -16.32
N TYR A 294 16.63 -9.32 -16.22
CA TYR A 294 17.63 -9.60 -15.20
C TYR A 294 18.04 -8.30 -14.48
N SER A 295 18.34 -8.42 -13.17
CA SER A 295 18.88 -7.33 -12.33
C SER A 295 18.13 -6.00 -12.52
N GLY A 296 18.82 -4.87 -12.42
CA GLY A 296 18.30 -3.53 -12.61
C GLY A 296 17.91 -2.85 -11.30
N VAL A 297 18.27 -1.58 -11.17
CA VAL A 297 17.92 -0.71 -10.05
C VAL A 297 17.22 0.56 -10.53
N ALA A 298 16.42 1.16 -9.66
CA ALA A 298 15.77 2.44 -9.93
C ALA A 298 15.65 3.29 -8.67
N PHE A 299 15.61 4.60 -8.84
CA PHE A 299 15.16 5.52 -7.81
C PHE A 299 13.84 6.17 -8.20
N TYR A 300 13.00 6.42 -7.20
CA TYR A 300 11.94 7.42 -7.24
C TYR A 300 12.28 8.49 -6.22
N THR A 301 12.46 9.74 -6.63
CA THR A 301 12.81 10.85 -5.74
C THR A 301 11.87 12.03 -5.91
N ARG A 302 11.44 12.63 -4.79
CA ARG A 302 10.72 13.92 -4.78
C ARG A 302 11.69 15.11 -4.83
N LEU A 303 12.96 14.83 -4.58
CA LEU A 303 14.05 15.79 -4.55
C LEU A 303 14.81 15.75 -5.87
N GLU A 304 15.18 16.92 -6.37
CA GLU A 304 16.02 17.05 -7.55
C GLU A 304 17.48 16.78 -7.17
N PRO A 305 18.13 15.72 -7.69
CA PRO A 305 19.54 15.47 -7.46
C PRO A 305 20.40 16.49 -8.20
N LEU A 306 21.58 16.79 -7.67
CA LEU A 306 22.61 17.58 -8.35
C LEU A 306 23.20 16.83 -9.54
N GLU A 307 23.42 15.53 -9.36
CA GLU A 307 23.98 14.64 -10.38
C GLU A 307 23.45 13.21 -10.19
N VAL A 308 23.41 12.44 -11.28
CA VAL A 308 23.02 11.04 -11.29
C VAL A 308 24.15 10.22 -11.91
N HIS A 309 24.72 9.31 -11.14
CA HIS A 309 25.80 8.43 -11.61
C HIS A 309 25.27 7.00 -11.83
N TYR A 310 25.53 6.49 -13.03
CA TYR A 310 25.13 5.14 -13.45
C TYR A 310 26.33 4.22 -13.35
N GLY A 311 26.25 3.21 -12.48
CA GLY A 311 27.32 2.23 -12.31
C GLY A 311 28.46 2.66 -11.39
N LEU A 312 29.54 1.89 -11.43
CA LEU A 312 30.79 2.04 -10.68
C LEU A 312 31.95 2.53 -11.57
N GLY A 313 31.70 2.76 -12.86
CA GLY A 313 32.74 3.10 -13.84
C GLY A 313 33.55 1.87 -14.24
N ASP A 314 32.91 0.71 -14.35
CA ASP A 314 33.53 -0.58 -14.64
C ASP A 314 32.56 -1.45 -15.45
N GLU A 315 32.85 -1.65 -16.74
CA GLU A 315 31.93 -2.27 -17.71
C GLU A 315 31.52 -3.69 -17.31
N GLU A 316 32.41 -4.44 -16.63
CA GLU A 316 32.10 -5.77 -16.13
C GLU A 316 30.91 -5.78 -15.15
N PHE A 317 30.79 -4.74 -14.33
CA PHE A 317 29.73 -4.61 -13.33
C PHE A 317 28.54 -3.79 -13.84
N ASP A 318 28.83 -2.75 -14.63
CA ASP A 318 27.84 -1.78 -15.07
C ASP A 318 26.85 -2.37 -16.08
N SER A 319 27.30 -3.33 -16.89
CA SER A 319 26.43 -4.10 -17.80
C SER A 319 25.29 -4.86 -17.08
N GLU A 320 25.44 -5.15 -15.77
CA GLU A 320 24.39 -5.78 -14.96
C GLU A 320 23.42 -4.77 -14.31
N GLY A 321 23.60 -3.46 -14.48
CA GLY A 321 22.66 -2.44 -14.01
C GLY A 321 22.42 -2.47 -12.49
N ARG A 322 23.48 -2.67 -11.71
CA ARG A 322 23.38 -2.97 -10.26
C ARG A 322 23.49 -1.77 -9.33
N VAL A 323 24.02 -0.66 -9.82
CA VAL A 323 24.34 0.52 -8.99
C VAL A 323 23.80 1.78 -9.64
N LEU A 324 23.08 2.59 -8.86
CA LEU A 324 22.65 3.92 -9.25
C LEU A 324 22.88 4.86 -8.07
N THR A 325 23.51 6.00 -8.30
CA THR A 325 23.84 6.97 -7.26
C THR A 325 23.20 8.32 -7.57
N LEU A 326 22.54 8.90 -6.57
CA LEU A 326 22.06 10.29 -6.61
C LEU A 326 22.94 11.17 -5.73
N GLU A 327 23.46 12.26 -6.28
CA GLU A 327 24.18 13.28 -5.53
C GLU A 327 23.23 14.37 -5.04
N PHE A 328 23.31 14.74 -3.77
CA PHE A 328 22.61 15.89 -3.18
C PHE A 328 23.62 16.85 -2.53
N GLU A 329 23.16 18.00 -2.02
CA GLU A 329 24.03 19.05 -1.46
C GLU A 329 24.97 18.51 -0.37
N ASN A 330 24.45 17.72 0.58
CA ASN A 330 25.21 17.25 1.75
C ASN A 330 25.55 15.75 1.72
N TYR A 331 24.96 14.96 0.83
CA TYR A 331 25.13 13.50 0.83
C TYR A 331 24.98 12.87 -0.56
N TYR A 332 25.54 11.67 -0.71
CA TYR A 332 25.27 10.72 -1.78
C TYR A 332 24.31 9.64 -1.29
N LEU A 333 23.35 9.24 -2.11
CA LEU A 333 22.51 8.07 -1.86
C LEU A 333 22.72 7.04 -2.99
N ILE A 334 23.26 5.87 -2.61
CA ILE A 334 23.63 4.79 -3.52
C ILE A 334 22.61 3.66 -3.38
N ASN A 335 21.87 3.34 -4.45
CA ASN A 335 21.00 2.19 -4.54
C ASN A 335 21.73 1.03 -5.22
N ILE A 336 21.81 -0.11 -4.54
CA ILE A 336 22.64 -1.23 -4.93
C ILE A 336 21.85 -2.55 -4.92
N TYR A 337 22.00 -3.33 -5.99
CA TYR A 337 21.63 -4.73 -6.02
C TYR A 337 22.89 -5.59 -6.15
N PHE A 338 23.37 -6.13 -5.03
CA PHE A 338 24.60 -6.92 -5.01
C PHE A 338 24.42 -8.25 -5.74
N PRO A 339 25.46 -8.76 -6.42
CA PRO A 339 25.40 -10.08 -7.03
C PRO A 339 25.12 -11.16 -5.99
N ASN A 340 24.21 -12.08 -6.30
CA ASN A 340 24.06 -13.31 -5.50
C ASN A 340 25.15 -14.32 -5.92
N ALA A 341 25.85 -14.91 -4.94
CA ALA A 341 26.92 -15.90 -5.20
C ALA A 341 26.40 -17.18 -5.89
N GLY A 342 25.10 -17.41 -5.86
CA GLY A 342 24.41 -18.49 -6.57
C GLY A 342 24.59 -19.86 -5.90
N GLU A 343 23.86 -20.85 -6.43
CA GLU A 343 23.97 -22.23 -5.95
C GLU A 343 25.41 -22.73 -6.04
N LYS A 344 25.88 -23.38 -4.97
CA LYS A 344 27.27 -23.86 -4.83
C LYS A 344 28.33 -22.75 -5.00
N LEU A 345 27.97 -21.50 -4.70
CA LEU A 345 28.88 -20.34 -4.71
C LEU A 345 29.55 -20.07 -6.07
N LYS A 346 28.90 -20.47 -7.18
CA LYS A 346 29.45 -20.38 -8.54
C LYS A 346 29.81 -18.97 -9.01
N ARG A 347 29.28 -17.93 -8.37
CA ARG A 347 29.54 -16.51 -8.66
C ARG A 347 30.20 -15.77 -7.50
N LEU A 348 30.71 -16.49 -6.49
CA LEU A 348 31.32 -15.86 -5.33
C LEU A 348 32.50 -14.96 -5.72
N ASP A 349 33.38 -15.40 -6.63
CA ASP A 349 34.49 -14.57 -7.13
C ASP A 349 34.00 -13.24 -7.73
N TYR A 350 33.03 -13.32 -8.63
CA TYR A 350 32.42 -12.12 -9.25
C TYR A 350 31.83 -11.19 -8.20
N LYS A 351 31.12 -11.75 -7.20
CA LYS A 351 30.56 -10.99 -6.09
C LYS A 351 31.66 -10.29 -5.30
N LEU A 352 32.70 -10.99 -4.85
CA LEU A 352 33.76 -10.40 -4.03
C LEU A 352 34.53 -9.29 -4.76
N ARG A 353 34.70 -9.39 -6.08
CA ARG A 353 35.31 -8.32 -6.89
C ARG A 353 34.38 -7.10 -7.02
N PHE A 354 33.09 -7.32 -7.23
CA PHE A 354 32.07 -6.27 -7.20
C PHE A 354 32.05 -5.55 -5.84
N ASP A 355 32.04 -6.34 -4.76
CA ASP A 355 32.03 -5.90 -3.37
C ASP A 355 33.24 -5.02 -3.03
N ALA A 356 34.45 -5.39 -3.49
CA ALA A 356 35.66 -4.59 -3.32
C ALA A 356 35.63 -3.28 -4.14
N LYS A 357 35.15 -3.33 -5.38
CA LYS A 357 35.01 -2.15 -6.24
C LYS A 357 34.02 -1.15 -5.65
N LEU A 358 32.88 -1.63 -5.16
CA LEU A 358 31.87 -0.81 -4.51
C LEU A 358 32.40 -0.14 -3.24
N LEU A 359 33.13 -0.87 -2.39
CA LEU A 359 33.73 -0.28 -1.19
C LEU A 359 34.68 0.87 -1.55
N THR A 360 35.55 0.66 -2.55
CA THR A 360 36.45 1.70 -3.06
C THR A 360 35.67 2.91 -3.60
N PHE A 361 34.60 2.66 -4.36
CA PHE A 361 33.72 3.71 -4.88
C PHE A 361 33.09 4.54 -3.74
N ALA A 362 32.52 3.89 -2.73
CA ALA A 362 31.92 4.55 -1.59
C ALA A 362 32.94 5.36 -0.77
N GLN A 363 34.16 4.83 -0.58
CA GLN A 363 35.25 5.52 0.11
C GLN A 363 35.74 6.77 -0.64
N ASN A 364 35.69 6.77 -1.97
CA ASN A 364 36.01 7.95 -2.76
C ASN A 364 34.93 9.03 -2.63
N LEU A 365 33.66 8.64 -2.58
CA LEU A 365 32.55 9.58 -2.39
C LEU A 365 32.54 10.19 -0.98
N GLU A 366 32.89 9.41 0.05
CA GLU A 366 32.87 9.91 1.44
C GLU A 366 33.93 10.98 1.74
N GLN A 367 34.94 11.12 0.87
CA GLN A 367 35.90 12.22 0.96
C GLN A 367 35.24 13.57 0.66
N LYS A 368 34.14 13.57 -0.09
CA LYS A 368 33.43 14.78 -0.53
C LYS A 368 32.23 15.09 0.34
N LYS A 369 31.37 14.11 0.59
CA LYS A 369 30.06 14.27 1.26
C LYS A 369 29.73 13.06 2.11
N ASN A 370 28.68 13.14 2.91
CA ASN A 370 28.15 11.96 3.59
C ASN A 370 27.70 10.90 2.56
N VAL A 371 27.84 9.62 2.89
CA VAL A 371 27.44 8.52 2.00
C VAL A 371 26.40 7.67 2.70
N ILE A 372 25.30 7.43 1.98
CA ILE A 372 24.21 6.55 2.39
C ILE A 372 24.11 5.46 1.31
N LEU A 373 24.20 4.21 1.72
CA LEU A 373 24.04 3.04 0.86
C LEU A 373 22.74 2.35 1.23
N CYS A 374 21.97 1.95 0.23
CA CYS A 374 20.76 1.18 0.43
C CYS A 374 20.61 0.08 -0.61
N GLY A 375 20.02 -1.04 -0.23
CA GLY A 375 19.70 -2.08 -1.20
C GLY A 375 19.74 -3.49 -0.65
N ASP A 376 19.69 -4.44 -1.57
CA ASP A 376 19.85 -5.87 -1.30
C ASP A 376 21.32 -6.23 -1.45
N PHE A 377 21.98 -6.46 -0.32
CA PHE A 377 23.39 -6.82 -0.21
C PHE A 377 23.65 -8.29 -0.50
N ASN A 378 22.58 -9.10 -0.59
CA ASN A 378 22.68 -10.54 -0.77
C ASN A 378 23.62 -11.18 0.26
N VAL A 379 23.72 -10.64 1.49
CA VAL A 379 24.49 -11.22 2.60
C VAL A 379 23.81 -10.93 3.93
N ALA A 380 23.65 -11.95 4.76
CA ALA A 380 23.29 -11.80 6.17
C ALA A 380 24.60 -11.68 6.98
N HIS A 381 24.77 -10.59 7.73
CA HIS A 381 26.06 -10.28 8.37
C HIS A 381 26.40 -11.25 9.49
N LYS A 382 25.50 -11.41 10.46
CA LYS A 382 25.71 -12.21 11.67
C LYS A 382 24.68 -13.32 11.80
N GLU A 383 24.90 -14.28 12.70
CA GLU A 383 23.97 -15.39 12.92
C GLU A 383 22.55 -14.94 13.30
N ILE A 384 22.42 -13.79 13.96
CA ILE A 384 21.12 -13.17 14.29
C ILE A 384 20.32 -12.73 13.05
N ASP A 385 21.00 -12.57 11.90
CA ASP A 385 20.43 -12.05 10.66
C ASP A 385 19.79 -13.12 9.78
N LEU A 386 19.76 -14.38 10.20
CA LEU A 386 19.01 -15.42 9.48
C LEU A 386 18.48 -16.51 10.41
N LYS A 387 17.46 -17.22 9.93
CA LYS A 387 16.99 -18.43 10.58
C LYS A 387 17.92 -19.61 10.25
N ASN A 388 18.27 -20.40 11.26
CA ASN A 388 19.11 -21.60 11.15
C ASN A 388 20.51 -21.33 10.55
N PRO A 389 21.35 -20.50 11.19
CA PRO A 389 22.67 -20.11 10.68
C PRO A 389 23.58 -21.33 10.39
N LYS A 390 23.61 -22.31 11.30
CA LYS A 390 24.47 -23.51 11.19
C LYS A 390 24.25 -24.33 9.92
N SER A 391 23.00 -24.45 9.45
CA SER A 391 22.69 -25.17 8.21
C SER A 391 22.97 -24.37 6.94
N ASN A 392 23.18 -23.05 7.08
CA ASN A 392 23.29 -22.12 5.96
C ASN A 392 24.70 -21.56 5.78
N GLU A 393 25.66 -21.92 6.63
CA GLU A 393 27.03 -21.40 6.57
C GLU A 393 27.76 -21.65 5.24
N LYS A 394 27.34 -22.64 4.44
CA LYS A 394 27.91 -22.91 3.11
C LYS A 394 27.03 -22.43 1.95
N ASN A 395 25.94 -21.73 2.25
CA ASN A 395 24.97 -21.26 1.27
C ASN A 395 25.28 -19.81 0.89
N ALA A 396 24.97 -19.46 -0.36
CA ALA A 396 25.04 -18.08 -0.82
C ALA A 396 24.18 -17.17 0.07
N GLY A 397 24.73 -16.02 0.40
CA GLY A 397 24.19 -15.06 1.36
C GLY A 397 24.64 -15.25 2.80
N PHE A 398 25.37 -16.32 3.13
CA PHE A 398 25.90 -16.52 4.49
C PHE A 398 27.23 -17.30 4.50
N SER A 399 27.95 -17.33 3.37
CA SER A 399 29.27 -17.96 3.31
C SER A 399 30.29 -17.21 4.19
N PRO A 400 31.36 -17.86 4.68
CA PRO A 400 32.39 -17.19 5.46
C PRO A 400 33.00 -15.99 4.73
N GLU A 401 33.20 -16.10 3.41
CA GLU A 401 33.76 -15.05 2.57
C GLU A 401 32.82 -13.85 2.43
N GLU A 402 31.52 -14.08 2.23
CA GLU A 402 30.53 -13.00 2.16
C GLU A 402 30.42 -12.27 3.51
N ARG A 403 30.44 -13.00 4.63
CA ARG A 403 30.43 -12.41 5.97
C ARG A 403 31.71 -11.63 6.27
N ALA A 404 32.87 -12.18 5.87
CA ALA A 404 34.15 -11.51 6.04
C ALA A 404 34.22 -10.20 5.25
N TRP A 405 33.62 -10.15 4.05
CA TRP A 405 33.49 -8.87 3.35
C TRP A 405 32.63 -7.88 4.12
N MET A 406 31.50 -8.30 4.68
CA MET A 406 30.64 -7.41 5.47
C MET A 406 31.34 -6.92 6.76
N ASP A 407 32.19 -7.75 7.37
CA ASP A 407 33.07 -7.33 8.47
C ASP A 407 34.04 -6.24 8.00
N ASN A 408 34.75 -6.46 6.90
CA ASN A 408 35.66 -5.45 6.32
C ASN A 408 34.94 -4.15 5.95
N PHE A 409 33.71 -4.24 5.43
CA PHE A 409 32.89 -3.08 5.08
C PHE A 409 32.54 -2.23 6.32
N VAL A 410 32.20 -2.88 7.44
CA VAL A 410 31.92 -2.20 8.71
C VAL A 410 33.21 -1.63 9.33
N GLU A 411 34.30 -2.40 9.32
CA GLU A 411 35.62 -1.95 9.79
C GLU A 411 36.16 -0.76 8.99
N ALA A 412 35.83 -0.68 7.70
CA ALA A 412 36.12 0.47 6.84
C ALA A 412 35.34 1.75 7.20
N GLY A 413 34.45 1.69 8.19
CA GLY A 413 33.76 2.86 8.75
C GLY A 413 32.32 3.05 8.27
N PHE A 414 31.73 2.05 7.64
CA PHE A 414 30.30 2.03 7.33
C PHE A 414 29.50 1.40 8.46
N VAL A 415 28.34 1.99 8.76
CA VAL A 415 27.51 1.64 9.91
C VAL A 415 26.18 1.10 9.42
N ASP A 416 25.84 -0.12 9.83
CA ASP A 416 24.50 -0.69 9.67
C ASP A 416 23.50 0.10 10.53
N THR A 417 22.63 0.86 9.88
CA THR A 417 21.71 1.77 10.57
C THR A 417 20.64 1.04 11.37
N PHE A 418 20.19 -0.13 10.92
CA PHE A 418 19.17 -0.90 11.63
C PHE A 418 19.69 -1.38 12.98
N ARG A 419 20.95 -1.83 13.00
CA ARG A 419 21.65 -2.25 14.22
C ARG A 419 22.11 -1.07 15.09
N ILE A 420 21.70 0.17 14.81
CA ILE A 420 21.76 1.26 15.80
C ILE A 420 20.55 1.17 16.75
N PHE A 421 19.38 0.81 16.23
CA PHE A 421 18.10 0.89 16.95
C PHE A 421 17.54 -0.47 17.39
N ASN A 422 17.95 -1.56 16.74
CA ASN A 422 17.37 -2.87 16.98
C ASN A 422 18.44 -3.98 17.03
N GLN A 423 18.56 -4.63 18.20
CA GLN A 423 19.45 -5.77 18.42
C GLN A 423 18.69 -7.11 18.51
N GLU A 424 17.39 -7.11 18.23
CA GLU A 424 16.54 -8.30 18.39
C GLU A 424 16.74 -9.31 17.23
N PRO A 425 16.54 -10.60 17.51
CA PRO A 425 16.50 -11.63 16.48
C PRO A 425 15.20 -11.58 15.67
N GLU A 426 15.11 -12.42 14.64
CA GLU A 426 13.90 -12.63 13.83
C GLU A 426 13.44 -11.40 12.99
N GLN A 427 14.34 -10.44 12.84
CA GLN A 427 14.19 -9.23 12.03
C GLN A 427 14.75 -9.45 10.62
N TYR A 428 13.98 -10.16 9.79
CA TYR A 428 14.38 -10.54 8.42
C TYR A 428 13.76 -9.64 7.36
N THR A 429 14.40 -9.57 6.19
CA THR A 429 13.96 -8.78 5.04
C THR A 429 13.61 -9.62 3.83
N TRP A 430 14.08 -10.88 3.76
CA TRP A 430 13.84 -11.82 2.68
C TRP A 430 13.36 -13.18 3.17
N TRP A 431 12.44 -13.80 2.42
CA TRP A 431 11.95 -15.15 2.67
C TRP A 431 11.71 -15.90 1.37
N SER A 432 12.21 -17.14 1.28
CA SER A 432 11.93 -18.00 0.14
C SER A 432 10.42 -18.22 -0.05
N TYR A 433 9.95 -18.18 -1.31
CA TYR A 433 8.60 -18.61 -1.65
C TYR A 433 8.34 -20.09 -1.33
N ARG A 434 9.40 -20.91 -1.23
CA ARG A 434 9.28 -22.33 -0.91
C ARG A 434 8.82 -22.52 0.54
N PHE A 435 8.03 -23.57 0.76
CA PHE A 435 7.58 -24.00 2.10
C PHE A 435 6.81 -22.95 2.93
N SER A 436 6.34 -21.87 2.28
CA SER A 436 5.72 -20.72 2.94
C SER A 436 6.63 -20.13 4.03
N ALA A 437 7.91 -19.95 3.74
CA ALA A 437 8.92 -19.55 4.72
C ALA A 437 8.54 -18.25 5.48
N ARG A 438 7.93 -17.28 4.78
CA ARG A 438 7.48 -16.01 5.37
C ARG A 438 6.46 -16.16 6.48
N SER A 439 5.49 -17.08 6.37
CA SER A 439 4.48 -17.27 7.43
C SER A 439 5.04 -17.95 8.68
N LYS A 440 6.18 -18.63 8.55
CA LYS A 440 6.92 -19.27 9.65
C LYS A 440 8.11 -18.42 10.13
N ASN A 441 8.26 -17.22 9.57
CA ASN A 441 9.41 -16.34 9.75
C ASN A 441 10.78 -17.03 9.58
N ILE A 442 10.90 -17.94 8.60
CA ILE A 442 12.17 -18.57 8.23
C ILE A 442 12.83 -17.68 7.18
N GLY A 443 13.51 -16.62 7.62
CA GLY A 443 14.00 -15.55 6.75
C GLY A 443 15.47 -15.21 6.95
N TRP A 444 15.91 -14.23 6.15
CA TRP A 444 17.26 -13.68 6.12
C TRP A 444 17.15 -12.15 6.08
N ARG A 445 18.05 -11.43 6.74
CA ARG A 445 18.21 -9.98 6.65
C ARG A 445 19.35 -9.71 5.69
N ILE A 446 18.98 -9.35 4.46
CA ILE A 446 19.91 -9.09 3.37
C ILE A 446 19.71 -7.71 2.74
N ASP A 447 18.71 -6.96 3.19
CA ASP A 447 18.44 -5.59 2.75
C ASP A 447 18.87 -4.60 3.84
N TYR A 448 19.64 -3.59 3.45
CA TYR A 448 20.30 -2.68 4.39
C TYR A 448 20.11 -1.22 4.01
N PHE A 449 20.16 -0.38 5.04
CA PHE A 449 20.68 0.97 4.94
C PHE A 449 21.98 1.04 5.74
N CYS A 450 23.07 1.46 5.09
CA CYS A 450 24.36 1.71 5.72
C CYS A 450 24.76 3.17 5.50
N VAL A 451 25.44 3.77 6.47
CA VAL A 451 25.96 5.15 6.35
C VAL A 451 27.42 5.19 6.72
N ASN A 452 28.20 6.12 6.16
CA ASN A 452 29.55 6.34 6.67
C ASN A 452 29.52 6.92 8.09
N ASN A 453 30.58 6.70 8.87
CA ASN A 453 30.65 7.08 10.30
C ASN A 453 30.25 8.54 10.58
N LYS A 454 30.64 9.49 9.70
CA LYS A 454 30.28 10.92 9.83
C LYS A 454 28.77 11.16 9.79
N ALA A 455 28.05 10.38 8.98
CA ALA A 455 26.61 10.49 8.81
C ALA A 455 25.80 9.76 9.89
N LYS A 456 26.45 9.03 10.81
CA LYS A 456 25.77 8.29 11.88
C LYS A 456 24.89 9.20 12.76
N ALA A 457 25.35 10.40 13.07
CA ALA A 457 24.61 11.36 13.91
C ALA A 457 23.35 11.93 13.24
N ASN A 458 23.26 11.82 11.91
CA ASN A 458 22.13 12.28 11.11
C ASN A 458 21.02 11.21 11.00
N VAL A 459 21.27 9.98 11.44
CA VAL A 459 20.29 8.89 11.43
C VAL A 459 19.34 9.03 12.63
N GLU A 460 18.07 9.30 12.35
CA GLU A 460 17.05 9.46 13.40
C GLU A 460 16.34 8.15 13.75
N ASN A 461 16.15 7.27 12.77
CA ASN A 461 15.50 5.97 12.95
C ASN A 461 15.76 5.04 11.76
N ALA A 462 15.74 3.72 11.98
CA ALA A 462 15.81 2.72 10.92
C ALA A 462 14.90 1.52 11.25
N THR A 463 14.08 1.07 10.30
CA THR A 463 13.06 0.02 10.56
C THR A 463 12.90 -0.94 9.39
N ILE A 464 12.47 -2.18 9.67
CA ILE A 464 12.12 -3.19 8.67
C ILE A 464 10.59 -3.35 8.61
N ARG A 465 10.01 -3.36 7.40
CA ARG A 465 8.56 -3.40 7.18
C ARG A 465 8.07 -4.79 6.80
N GLN A 466 8.25 -5.76 7.69
CA GLN A 466 7.90 -7.18 7.45
C GLN A 466 6.41 -7.38 7.12
N ASP A 467 5.55 -6.44 7.51
CA ASP A 467 4.12 -6.40 7.20
C ASP A 467 3.81 -6.18 5.71
N ILE A 468 4.74 -5.57 4.96
CA ILE A 468 4.52 -5.20 3.58
C ILE A 468 4.84 -6.36 2.63
N MET A 469 3.80 -6.83 1.95
CA MET A 469 3.86 -7.92 0.98
C MET A 469 4.08 -7.39 -0.45
N GLY A 470 4.31 -8.28 -1.41
CA GLY A 470 4.39 -7.94 -2.84
C GLY A 470 5.57 -8.61 -3.53
N SER A 471 6.67 -8.72 -2.79
CA SER A 471 7.93 -9.38 -3.12
C SER A 471 8.25 -10.45 -2.07
N ASP A 472 9.23 -11.32 -2.35
CA ASP A 472 9.91 -12.17 -1.37
C ASP A 472 10.77 -11.36 -0.41
N HIS A 473 11.06 -10.10 -0.76
CA HIS A 473 11.59 -9.11 0.17
C HIS A 473 10.50 -8.21 0.76
N CYS A 474 10.78 -7.61 1.90
CA CYS A 474 10.05 -6.47 2.43
C CYS A 474 10.90 -5.18 2.41
N PRO A 475 10.28 -3.99 2.38
CA PRO A 475 11.00 -2.74 2.42
C PRO A 475 11.75 -2.53 3.75
N VAL A 476 12.86 -1.81 3.67
CA VAL A 476 13.53 -1.21 4.82
C VAL A 476 13.40 0.32 4.74
N GLU A 477 13.29 0.99 5.89
CA GLU A 477 13.12 2.45 5.99
C GLU A 477 14.26 3.07 6.79
N LEU A 478 14.68 4.27 6.40
CA LEU A 478 15.63 5.13 7.10
C LEU A 478 15.06 6.54 7.24
N TYR A 479 15.08 7.09 8.45
CA TYR A 479 14.84 8.51 8.70
C TYR A 479 16.18 9.20 8.91
N TYR A 480 16.46 10.21 8.08
CA TYR A 480 17.76 10.88 7.99
C TYR A 480 17.60 12.39 7.97
N ARG A 481 18.37 13.11 8.78
CA ARG A 481 18.38 14.58 8.82
C ARG A 481 19.71 15.11 8.29
N PRO A 482 19.80 15.58 7.04
CA PRO A 482 21.05 16.01 6.40
C PRO A 482 21.78 17.17 7.06
#